data_AF-A0A1J4W3V3-F1
#
_entry.id   AF-A0A1J4W3V3-F1
#
_cell.length_a   1.000
_cell.length_b   1.000
_cell.length_c   1.000
_cell.angle_alpha   90.00
_cell.angle_beta   90.00
_cell.angle_gamma   90.00
#
_symmetry.space_group_name_H-M   'P 1'
#
loop_
_entity.id
_entity.type
_entity.pdbx_description
1 polymer ?
#
loop_
_entity_poly.entity_id
_entity_poly.type
_entity_poly.pdbx_seq_one_letter_code
_entity_poly.pdbx_strand_id
1 'polypeptide(L)' 'MEFWFWPFAFLAGAVAIIIGLLVFAFWIWMIIDAAKRNFRNDAEKIIWIVIIVLGSWIGALVYLLTIKLTNTKGLVKK' A
#
# COMPACT_ATOMS: atom_id res chain seq x y z
N MET A 1 -1.98 -43.59 -5.79
CA MET A 1 -3.06 -42.85 -6.48
C MET A 1 -2.88 -41.36 -6.20
N GLU A 2 -1.89 -40.72 -6.82
CA GLU A 2 -1.36 -39.42 -6.36
C GLU A 2 -1.12 -38.40 -7.51
N PHE A 3 -1.68 -38.65 -8.69
CA PHE A 3 -1.39 -37.83 -9.88
C PHE A 3 -2.41 -36.69 -10.13
N TRP A 4 -3.51 -36.64 -9.38
CA TRP A 4 -4.64 -35.75 -9.68
C TRP A 4 -4.54 -34.35 -9.04
N PHE A 5 -3.68 -34.13 -8.05
CA PHE A 5 -3.57 -32.85 -7.31
C PHE A 5 -2.43 -31.94 -7.77
N TRP A 6 -1.48 -32.46 -8.56
CA TRP A 6 -0.33 -31.72 -9.07
C TRP A 6 -0.68 -30.47 -9.91
N PRO A 7 -1.70 -30.51 -10.81
CA PRO A 7 -2.09 -29.33 -11.59
C PRO A 7 -2.72 -28.23 -10.73
N PHE A 8 -3.52 -28.62 -9.73
CA PHE A 8 -4.16 -27.68 -8.81
C PHE A 8 -3.14 -26.98 -7.90
N ALA A 9 -2.09 -27.67 -7.48
CA ALA A 9 -1.01 -27.08 -6.70
C ALA A 9 -0.21 -26.04 -7.51
N PHE A 10 0.10 -26.32 -8.77
CA PHE A 10 0.76 -25.37 -9.67
C PHE A 10 -0.11 -24.13 -9.94
N LEU A 11 -1.41 -24.34 -10.17
CA LEU A 11 -2.35 -23.23 -10.40
C LEU A 11 -2.50 -22.36 -9.15
N ALA A 12 -2.63 -22.97 -7.97
CA ALA A 12 -2.71 -22.26 -6.70
C ALA A 12 -1.43 -21.45 -6.41
N GLY A 13 -0.26 -22.01 -6.69
CA GLY A 13 1.02 -21.31 -6.58
C GLY A 13 1.12 -20.11 -7.52
N ALA A 14 0.71 -20.26 -8.77
CA ALA A 14 0.70 -19.17 -9.74
C ALA A 14 -0.25 -18.03 -9.33
N VAL A 15 -1.45 -18.37 -8.86
CA VAL A 15 -2.43 -17.38 -8.35
C VAL A 15 -1.88 -16.64 -7.13
N ALA A 16 -1.25 -17.35 -6.19
CA ALA A 16 -0.65 -16.74 -5.00
C ALA A 16 0.46 -15.74 -5.37
N ILE A 17 1.30 -16.07 -6.36
CA ILE A 17 2.36 -15.17 -6.85
C ILE A 17 1.76 -13.90 -7.48
N ILE A 18 0.72 -14.04 -8.31
CA ILE A 18 0.05 -12.90 -8.95
C ILE A 18 -0.57 -11.99 -7.90
N ILE A 19 -1.26 -12.54 -6.90
CA ILE A 19 -1.85 -11.75 -5.81
C ILE A 19 -0.76 -11.04 -5.01
N GLY A 20 0.34 -11.73 -4.69
CA GLY A 20 1.49 -11.13 -4.01
C GLY A 20 2.07 -9.95 -4.79
N LEU A 21 2.24 -10.10 -6.10
CA LEU A 21 2.70 -9.03 -6.99
C LEU A 21 1.73 -7.86 -7.05
N LEU A 22 0.42 -8.11 -7.08
CA LEU A 22 -0.60 -7.05 -7.07
C LEU A 22 -0.59 -6.27 -5.77
N VAL A 23 -0.48 -6.94 -4.62
CA VAL A 23 -0.38 -6.28 -3.31
C VAL A 23 0.91 -5.46 -3.22
N PHE A 24 2.02 -5.99 -3.75
CA PHE A 24 3.30 -5.28 -3.77
C PHE A 24 3.27 -4.06 -4.70
N ALA A 25 2.69 -4.20 -5.89
CA ALA A 25 2.49 -3.10 -6.83
C ALA A 25 1.57 -2.02 -6.25
N PHE A 26 0.49 -2.42 -5.56
CA PHE A 26 -0.41 -1.52 -4.86
C PHE A 26 0.33 -0.74 -3.75
N TRP A 27 1.19 -1.41 -2.98
CA TRP A 27 1.99 -0.77 -1.95
C TRP A 27 2.95 0.28 -2.54
N ILE A 28 3.68 -0.05 -3.60
CA ILE A 28 4.56 0.91 -4.29
C ILE A 28 3.75 2.09 -4.86
N TRP A 29 2.59 1.82 -5.44
CA TRP A 29 1.72 2.87 -5.98
C TRP A 29 1.28 3.86 -4.90
N MET A 30 1.00 3.41 -3.67
CA MET A 30 0.68 4.28 -2.54
C MET A 30 1.86 5.17 -2.11
N ILE A 31 3.09 4.67 -2.20
CA ILE A 31 4.29 5.49 -1.95
C ILE A 31 4.42 6.59 -3.01
N ILE A 32 4.17 6.26 -4.28
CA ILE A 32 4.20 7.23 -5.38
C ILE A 32 3.09 8.28 -5.22
N ASP A 33 1.88 7.88 -4.80
CA ASP A 33 0.78 8.81 -4.52
C ASP A 33 1.16 9.79 -3.40
N ALA A 34 1.71 9.29 -2.29
CA ALA A 34 2.23 10.14 -1.22
C ALA A 34 3.37 11.05 -1.73
N ALA A 35 4.28 10.55 -2.56
CA ALA A 35 5.37 11.36 -3.10
C ALA A 35 4.90 12.43 -4.11
N LYS A 36 3.82 12.18 -4.86
CA LYS A 36 3.23 13.14 -5.81
C LYS A 36 2.30 14.15 -5.15
N ARG A 37 1.74 13.83 -3.97
CA ARG A 37 0.88 14.76 -3.23
C ARG A 37 1.70 15.96 -2.74
N ASN A 38 1.21 17.17 -3.02
CA ASN A 38 1.77 18.39 -2.47
C ASN A 38 1.30 18.54 -1.03
N PHE A 39 2.13 18.07 -0.09
CA PHE A 39 2.00 18.41 1.31
C PHE A 39 2.50 19.84 1.55
N ARG A 40 1.88 20.56 2.48
CA ARG A 40 2.31 21.92 2.86
C ARG A 40 3.74 21.97 3.41
N ASN A 41 4.21 20.86 3.96
CA ASN A 41 5.47 20.77 4.66
C ASN A 41 6.22 19.52 4.18
N ASP A 42 7.46 19.69 3.71
CA ASP A 42 8.30 18.59 3.22
C ASP A 42 8.52 17.52 4.29
N ALA A 43 8.57 17.92 5.56
CA ALA A 43 8.66 16.99 6.69
C ALA A 43 7.44 16.06 6.78
N GLU A 44 6.24 16.57 6.53
CA GLU A 44 5.00 15.79 6.61
C GLU A 44 4.92 14.74 5.49
N LYS A 45 5.41 15.12 4.30
CA LYS A 45 5.58 14.20 3.18
C LYS A 45 6.52 13.05 3.52
N ILE A 46 7.68 13.36 4.12
CA ILE A 46 8.68 12.35 4.50
C ILE A 46 8.11 11.41 5.57
N ILE A 47 7.41 11.93 6.58
CA ILE A 47 6.77 11.11 7.62
C ILE A 47 5.77 10.12 7.00
N TRP A 48 4.93 10.56 6.07
CA TRP A 48 3.98 9.68 5.40
C TRP A 48 4.64 8.59 4.58
N ILE A 49 5.69 8.92 3.83
CA ILE A 49 6.47 7.93 3.08
C ILE A 49 7.09 6.91 4.04
N VAL A 50 7.68 7.35 5.16
CA VAL A 50 8.28 6.47 6.17
C VAL A 50 7.24 5.53 6.80
N ILE A 51 6.04 6.03 7.12
CA ILE A 51 4.94 5.21 7.67
C ILE A 51 4.46 4.17 6.65
N ILE A 52 4.30 4.54 5.38
CA ILE A 52 3.88 3.60 4.32
C ILE A 52 4.99 2.55 4.11
N VAL A 53 6.26 2.96 4.12
CA VAL A 53 7.40 2.06 3.92
C VAL A 53 7.54 1.07 5.08
N LEU A 54 7.50 1.54 6.33
CA LEU A 54 7.64 0.69 7.52
C LEU A 54 6.38 -0.12 7.84
N GLY A 55 5.21 0.41 7.49
CA GLY A 55 3.92 -0.23 7.77
C GLY A 55 3.44 -1.17 6.66
N SER A 56 4.13 -1.25 5.52
CA SER A 56 3.68 -1.93 4.30
C SER A 56 2.18 -1.71 4.01
N TRP A 57 1.38 -2.78 4.08
CA TRP A 57 -0.06 -2.79 3.86
C TRP A 57 -0.84 -2.04 4.95
N ILE A 58 -0.39 -2.11 6.21
CA ILE A 58 -0.98 -1.38 7.34
C ILE A 58 -0.69 0.12 7.20
N GLY A 59 0.53 0.47 6.79
CA GLY A 59 0.93 1.86 6.53
C GLY A 59 0.08 2.53 5.43
N ALA A 60 -0.24 1.78 4.37
CA ALA A 60 -1.16 2.23 3.32
C ALA A 60 -2.60 2.42 3.83
N LEU A 61 -3.08 1.53 4.69
CA LEU A 61 -4.40 1.62 5.33
C LEU A 61 -4.49 2.84 6.26
N VAL A 62 -3.45 3.07 7.08
CA VAL A 62 -3.34 4.24 7.94
C VAL A 62 -3.28 5.52 7.10
N TYR A 63 -2.50 5.56 6.01
CA TYR A 63 -2.51 6.69 5.08
C TYR A 63 -3.93 6.95 4.56
N LEU A 64 -4.62 5.92 4.07
CA LEU A 64 -5.96 6.11 3.53
C LEU A 64 -6.97 6.60 4.59
N LEU A 65 -6.90 6.09 5.83
CA LEU A 65 -7.75 6.54 6.93
C LEU A 65 -7.42 7.98 7.39
N THR A 66 -6.15 8.32 7.48
CA THR A 66 -5.74 9.61 8.06
C THR A 66 -5.87 10.72 7.04
N ILE A 67 -5.47 10.45 5.80
CA ILE A 67 -5.45 11.45 4.72
C ILE A 67 -6.79 11.56 3.99
N LYS A 68 -7.56 10.47 3.91
CA LYS A 68 -8.83 10.43 3.15
C LYS A 68 -10.06 10.49 4.05
N LEU A 69 -9.99 10.01 5.29
CA LEU A 69 -11.13 9.99 6.22
C LEU A 69 -11.00 10.98 7.39
N THR A 70 -9.78 11.32 7.82
CA THR A 70 -9.57 12.26 8.93
C THR A 70 -9.18 13.65 8.45
N ASN A 71 -10.19 14.43 8.07
CA ASN A 71 -10.22 15.90 8.19
C ASN A 71 -9.28 16.75 7.29
N THR A 72 -9.86 17.29 6.21
CA THR A 72 -9.44 18.47 5.40
C THR A 72 -9.01 19.70 6.22
N LYS A 73 -9.25 19.74 7.53
CA LYS A 73 -8.92 20.88 8.40
C LYS A 73 -7.46 20.96 8.83
N GLY A 74 -6.68 19.87 8.75
CA GLY A 74 -5.25 19.85 9.14
C GLY A 74 -4.29 20.38 8.07
N LEU A 75 -4.60 20.18 6.79
CA LEU A 75 -3.74 20.53 5.66
C LEU A 75 -3.84 22.01 5.23
N VAL A 76 -4.68 22.82 5.88
CA VAL A 76 -4.92 24.24 5.51
C VAL A 76 -4.93 25.18 6.72
N LYS A 77 -4.95 24.69 7.97
CA LYS A 77 -5.15 25.61 9.10
C LYS A 77 -3.86 26.21 9.66
N LYS A 78 -3.84 27.55 9.52
CA LYS A 78 -2.94 28.59 10.05
C LYS A 78 -1.70 28.88 9.22
#